data_AF-A0A645DRE1-F1
#
_entry.id   AF-A0A645DRE1-F1
#
_cell.length_a   1.000
_cell.length_b   1.000
_cell.length_c   1.000
_cell.angle_alpha   90.00
_cell.angle_beta   90.00
_cell.angle_gamma   90.00
#
_symmetry.space_group_name_H-M   'P 1'
#
loop_
_entity.id
_entity.type
_entity.pdbx_description
1 polymer ?
#
loop_
_entity_poly.entity_id
_entity_poly.type
_entity_poly.pdbx_seq_one_letter_code
_entity_poly.pdbx_strand_id
1 'polypeptide(L)'
;MALETLPALLLPRKGELGMIDYEKVFSPDLKNAGQDIFELRGIDRQQGALVVVRPDQYVAQVLPLGDHAALSAYFESFMRA
;
A
#
# COMPACT_ATOMS: atom_id res chain seq x y z
N MET A 1 9.22 2.27 15.91
CA MET A 1 9.20 3.09 14.69
C MET A 1 8.40 4.34 15.01
N ALA A 2 8.90 5.51 14.65
CA ALA A 2 8.25 6.78 14.98
C ALA A 2 7.47 7.25 13.74
N LEU A 3 6.21 7.63 13.91
CA LEU A 3 5.33 7.99 12.78
C LEU A 3 5.85 9.22 12.04
N GLU A 4 6.44 10.16 12.79
CA GLU A 4 6.96 11.44 12.32
C GLU A 4 8.09 11.33 11.28
N THR A 5 8.74 10.16 11.17
CA THR A 5 9.80 9.92 10.19
C THR A 5 9.28 9.41 8.85
N LEU A 6 7.98 9.09 8.75
CA LEU A 6 7.39 8.56 7.53
C LEU A 6 7.10 9.68 6.51
N PRO A 7 7.14 9.38 5.20
CA PRO A 7 6.78 10.35 4.17
C PRO A 7 5.36 10.90 4.34
N ALA A 8 5.15 12.15 3.96
CA ALA A 8 3.85 12.81 4.06
C ALA A 8 2.72 12.10 3.29
N LEU A 9 3.03 11.31 2.26
CA LEU A 9 2.06 10.48 1.56
C LEU A 9 1.42 9.40 2.46
N LEU A 10 2.16 8.92 3.47
CA LEU A 10 1.69 7.96 4.47
C LEU A 10 1.09 8.62 5.72
N LEU A 11 1.16 9.95 5.82
CA LEU A 11 0.48 10.77 6.83
C LEU A 11 -0.18 11.99 6.15
N PRO A 12 -1.09 11.76 5.19
CA PRO A 12 -1.55 12.83 4.31
C PRO A 12 -2.46 13.79 5.06
N ARG A 13 -2.21 15.09 4.87
CA ARG A 13 -3.15 16.14 5.27
C ARG A 13 -4.29 16.23 4.25
N LYS A 14 -5.54 16.27 4.73
CA LYS A 14 -6.73 16.29 3.88
C LYS A 14 -7.87 17.13 4.46
N GLY A 15 -8.82 17.47 3.60
CA GLY A 15 -9.96 18.33 3.91
C GLY A 15 -9.57 19.79 4.09
N GLU A 16 -10.56 20.66 4.22
CA GLU A 16 -10.38 22.12 4.33
C GLU A 16 -9.54 22.52 5.56
N LEU A 17 -9.59 21.71 6.61
CA LEU A 17 -8.88 21.95 7.88
C LEU A 17 -7.46 21.38 7.89
N GLY A 18 -7.03 20.69 6.83
CA GLY A 18 -5.68 20.13 6.72
C GLY A 18 -5.33 19.10 7.79
N MET A 19 -6.32 18.33 8.24
CA MET A 19 -6.17 17.30 9.27
C MET A 19 -5.38 16.11 8.72
N ILE A 20 -4.57 15.49 9.58
CA ILE A 20 -3.75 14.33 9.21
C ILE A 20 -4.61 13.06 9.27
N ASP A 21 -4.58 12.26 8.22
CA ASP A 21 -5.10 10.89 8.21
C ASP A 21 -4.01 9.93 8.71
N TYR A 22 -4.24 9.32 9.87
CA TYR A 22 -3.32 8.40 10.54
C TYR A 22 -3.52 6.93 10.14
N GLU A 23 -4.45 6.63 9.23
CA GLU A 23 -4.90 5.26 8.89
C GLU A 23 -4.30 4.76 7.57
N LYS A 24 -3.02 5.06 7.31
CA LYS A 24 -2.31 4.65 6.08
C LYS A 24 -1.09 3.76 6.32
N VAL A 25 -0.83 3.41 7.57
CA VAL A 25 0.32 2.61 7.99
C VAL A 25 -0.17 1.51 8.90
N PHE A 26 0.26 0.28 8.62
CA PHE A 26 -0.20 -0.92 9.32
C PHE A 26 0.99 -1.83 9.64
N SER A 27 0.82 -2.66 10.67
CA SER A 27 1.74 -3.74 11.03
C SER A 27 0.98 -5.06 11.08
N PRO A 28 1.65 -6.20 10.86
CA PRO A 28 1.03 -7.51 11.06
C PRO A 28 0.59 -7.72 12.51
N ASP A 29 -0.35 -8.64 12.71
CA ASP A 29 -0.65 -9.15 14.04
C ASP A 29 0.45 -10.12 14.47
N LEU A 30 1.36 -9.61 15.29
CA LEU A 30 2.44 -10.38 15.91
C LEU A 30 2.09 -10.87 17.32
N LYS A 31 0.90 -10.52 17.82
CA LYS A 31 0.43 -10.94 19.15
C LYS A 31 -0.13 -12.36 19.07
N ASN A 32 -0.90 -12.65 18.02
CA ASN A 32 -1.54 -13.95 17.84
C ASN A 32 -0.71 -14.82 16.88
N ALA A 33 -0.34 -16.02 17.34
CA ALA A 33 0.44 -16.95 16.54
C ALA A 33 -0.30 -17.30 15.23
N GLY A 34 0.41 -17.22 14.10
CA GLY A 34 -0.13 -17.51 12.77
C GLY A 34 -1.04 -16.42 12.19
N GLN A 35 -1.08 -15.20 12.76
CA GLN A 35 -1.84 -14.06 12.21
C GLN A 35 -0.98 -13.03 11.47
N ASP A 36 0.29 -13.35 11.19
CA ASP A 36 1.14 -12.51 10.35
C ASP A 36 0.65 -12.56 8.90
N ILE A 37 0.17 -11.41 8.40
CA ILE A 37 -0.35 -11.27 7.03
C ILE A 37 0.68 -11.64 5.96
N PHE A 38 1.98 -11.46 6.23
CA PHE A 38 3.02 -11.83 5.29
C PHE A 38 3.05 -13.34 5.06
N GLU A 39 2.94 -14.14 6.12
CA GLU A 39 2.83 -15.61 6.00
C GLU A 39 1.48 -16.03 5.42
N LEU A 40 0.39 -15.46 5.92
CA LEU A 40 -0.98 -15.80 5.51
C LEU A 40 -1.29 -15.51 4.03
N ARG A 41 -0.52 -14.64 3.39
CA ARG A 41 -0.69 -14.26 1.98
C ARG A 41 0.53 -14.58 1.12
N GLY A 42 1.55 -15.23 1.68
CA GLY A 42 2.76 -15.60 0.95
C GLY A 42 3.51 -14.40 0.37
N ILE A 43 3.59 -13.30 1.13
CA ILE A 43 4.31 -12.09 0.71
C ILE A 43 5.81 -12.35 0.82
N ASP A 44 6.54 -12.14 -0.28
CA ASP A 44 8.00 -12.20 -0.28
C ASP A 44 8.56 -11.12 0.66
N ARG A 45 9.21 -11.54 1.74
CA ARG A 45 9.76 -10.64 2.77
C ARG A 45 10.99 -9.86 2.32
N GLN A 46 11.72 -10.36 1.32
CA GLN A 46 12.92 -9.70 0.80
C GLN A 46 12.57 -8.67 -0.27
N GLN A 47 11.61 -8.99 -1.14
CA GLN A 47 11.23 -8.15 -2.27
C GLN A 47 10.05 -7.23 -1.97
N GLY A 48 9.16 -7.63 -1.06
CA GLY A 48 7.86 -6.98 -0.88
C GLY A 48 6.96 -7.13 -2.11
N ALA A 49 5.80 -6.46 -2.10
CA ALA A 49 4.87 -6.45 -3.24
C ALA A 49 3.99 -5.20 -3.25
N LEU A 50 3.63 -4.74 -4.45
CA LEU A 50 2.55 -3.78 -4.68
C LEU A 50 1.33 -4.53 -5.20
N VAL A 51 0.24 -4.54 -4.43
CA VAL A 51 -1.03 -5.16 -4.82
C VAL A 51 -2.01 -4.08 -5.22
N VAL A 52 -2.37 -4.02 -6.52
CA VAL A 52 -3.34 -3.05 -7.05
C VAL A 52 -4.72 -3.68 -7.04
N VAL A 53 -5.66 -3.01 -6.38
CA VAL A 53 -7.04 -3.47 -6.19
C VAL A 53 -8.01 -2.46 -6.80
N ARG A 54 -9.03 -2.96 -7.49
CA ARG A 54 -10.07 -2.16 -8.15
C ARG A 54 -11.12 -1.67 -7.13
N PRO A 55 -11.92 -0.66 -7.49
CA PRO A 55 -13.00 -0.16 -6.61
C PRO A 55 -14.04 -1.22 -6.22
N ASP A 56 -14.18 -2.28 -7.02
CA ASP A 56 -15.04 -3.44 -6.75
C ASP A 56 -14.33 -4.56 -5.96
N GLN A 57 -13.19 -4.25 -5.34
CA GLN A 57 -12.40 -5.12 -4.46
C GLN A 57 -11.68 -6.29 -5.16
N TYR A 58 -11.69 -6.37 -6.48
CA TYR A 58 -10.92 -7.36 -7.23
C TYR A 58 -9.46 -6.94 -7.41
N VAL A 59 -8.54 -7.90 -7.25
CA VAL A 59 -7.11 -7.71 -7.57
C VAL A 59 -6.94 -7.55 -9.07
N ALA A 60 -6.26 -6.48 -9.49
CA ALA A 60 -5.91 -6.24 -10.89
C ALA A 60 -4.47 -6.62 -11.21
N GLN A 61 -3.52 -6.27 -10.34
CA GLN A 61 -2.09 -6.47 -10.54
C GLN A 61 -1.39 -6.83 -9.23
N VAL A 62 -0.32 -7.62 -9.31
CA VAL A 62 0.67 -7.83 -8.24
C VAL A 62 2.04 -7.55 -8.86
N LEU A 63 2.65 -6.43 -8.47
CA LEU A 63 3.87 -5.89 -9.09
C LEU A 63 5.03 -5.84 -8.07
N PRO A 64 6.30 -5.87 -8.54
CA PRO A 64 7.43 -5.48 -7.72
C PRO A 64 7.28 -4.02 -7.24
N LEU A 65 7.69 -3.72 -6.01
CA LEU A 65 7.58 -2.37 -5.43
C LEU A 65 8.31 -1.31 -6.27
N GLY A 66 9.43 -1.67 -6.90
CA GLY A 66 10.26 -0.76 -7.69
C GLY A 66 9.85 -0.61 -9.15
N ASP A 67 8.84 -1.35 -9.64
CA ASP A 67 8.43 -1.29 -11.05
C ASP A 67 7.41 -0.16 -11.30
N HIS A 68 7.88 1.07 -11.13
CA HIS A 68 7.07 2.26 -11.32
C HIS A 68 6.64 2.45 -12.78
N ALA A 69 7.41 1.91 -13.73
CA ALA A 69 7.10 1.98 -15.16
C ALA A 69 5.87 1.13 -15.49
N ALA A 70 5.82 -0.11 -15.00
CA ALA A 70 4.65 -0.97 -15.16
C ALA A 70 3.40 -0.38 -14.48
N LEU A 71 3.56 0.20 -13.28
CA LEU A 71 2.45 0.86 -12.57
C LEU A 71 1.88 2.03 -13.39
N SER A 72 2.75 2.88 -13.94
CA SER A 72 2.34 4.02 -14.75
C SER A 72 1.66 3.55 -16.04
N ALA A 73 2.27 2.62 -16.76
CA ALA A 73 1.74 2.06 -18.00
C ALA A 73 0.36 1.40 -17.82
N TYR A 74 0.14 0.72 -16.69
CA TYR A 74 -1.16 0.13 -16.37
C TYR A 74 -2.26 1.20 -16.31
N PHE A 75 -2.06 2.27 -15.55
CA PHE A 75 -3.07 3.33 -15.42
C PHE A 75 -3.21 4.19 -16.68
N GLU A 76 -2.11 4.46 -17.41
CA GLU A 76 -2.15 5.19 -18.68
C GLU A 76 -3.00 4.49 -19.75
N SER A 77 -3.12 3.15 -19.69
CA SER A 77 -3.89 2.40 -20.68
C SER A 77 -5.40 2.67 -20.64
N PHE A 78 -5.93 3.25 -19.56
CA PHE A 78 -7.38 3.51 -19.43
C PHE A 78 -7.76 4.80 -18.69
N MET A 79 -6.87 5.39 -17.89
CA MET A 79 -7.14 6.66 -17.19
C MET A 79 -6.87 7.86 -18.09
N ARG A 80 -7.55 8.97 -17.79
CA ARG A 80 -7.31 10.27 -18.42
C ARG A 80 -6.47 11.14 -17.48
N ALA A 81 -5.48 11.83 -18.04
CA ALA A 81 -4.72 12.86 -17.34
C ALA A 81 -5.59 14.09 -17.01
#